data_AF-A0AB40B9D0-F1
#
_entry.id   AF-A0AB40B9D0-F1
#
_cell.length_a   1.000
_cell.length_b   1.000
_cell.length_c   1.000
_cell.angle_alpha   90.00
_cell.angle_beta   90.00
_cell.angle_gamma   90.00
#
_symmetry.space_group_name_H-M   'P 1'
#
loop_
_entity.id
_entity.type
_entity.pdbx_description
1 polymer ?
#
loop_
_entity_poly.entity_id
_entity_poly.type
_entity_poly.pdbx_seq_one_letter_code
_entity_poly.pdbx_strand_id
1 'polypeptide(L)'
;MGKTLDVIFGRTSRQTAKLKALLKLCVQRITFIGNQHRIQCLQSRGDILQLLKLGYRDRAIARAEQAIKEQNVLDVFVMIEAYCHLLHEKATFLEHQNECPDELREAISSLIFAASRSGELPELQDVRRMFAEKFGREFSSDVVQLHGDFHVNQKMIQKLSKKHINLETKLMVVIEIAEKEGIEFKLEGLHF
;
A
#
# COMPACT_ATOMS: atom_id res chain seq x y z
N MET A 1 -14.85 27.61 27.67
CA MET A 1 -14.61 26.75 28.86
C MET A 1 -14.73 25.24 28.59
N GLY A 2 -15.14 24.76 27.41
CA GLY A 2 -15.32 23.32 27.16
C GLY A 2 -14.05 22.49 26.91
N LYS A 3 -13.04 23.04 26.22
CA LYS A 3 -11.84 22.28 25.82
C LYS A 3 -10.98 21.82 27.00
N THR A 4 -10.96 22.58 28.09
CA THR A 4 -10.14 22.28 29.29
C THR A 4 -10.73 21.13 30.12
N LEU A 5 -12.05 20.89 30.04
CA LEU A 5 -12.71 19.83 30.78
C LEU A 5 -12.58 18.46 30.09
N ASP A 6 -12.61 18.41 28.75
CA ASP A 6 -12.46 17.15 28.02
C ASP A 6 -11.08 16.51 28.22
N VAL A 7 -10.02 17.34 28.38
CA VAL A 7 -8.65 16.90 28.69
C VAL A 7 -8.55 16.30 30.11
N ILE A 8 -9.30 16.84 31.08
CA ILE A 8 -9.27 16.39 32.48
C ILE A 8 -10.07 15.09 32.67
N PHE A 9 -11.11 14.86 31.88
CA PHE A 9 -11.96 13.65 31.96
C PHE A 9 -11.53 12.51 31.02
N GLY A 10 -10.38 12.63 30.34
CA GLY A 10 -9.90 11.59 29.42
C GLY A 10 -10.84 11.33 28.23
N ARG A 11 -11.71 12.28 27.89
CA ARG A 11 -12.61 12.16 26.74
C ARG A 11 -11.80 12.40 25.47
N THR A 12 -11.65 11.35 24.68
CA THR A 12 -11.07 11.44 23.33
C THR A 12 -11.95 12.37 22.47
N SER A 13 -11.37 13.35 21.78
CA SER A 13 -12.18 14.23 20.91
C SER A 13 -12.93 13.43 19.84
N ARG A 14 -14.01 14.01 19.33
CA ARG A 14 -14.81 13.42 18.25
C ARG A 14 -13.93 13.12 17.01
N GLN A 15 -12.97 13.99 16.70
CA GLN A 15 -12.04 13.84 15.58
C GLN A 15 -11.09 12.66 15.82
N THR A 16 -10.51 12.54 17.01
CA THR A 16 -9.63 11.42 17.34
C THR A 16 -10.39 10.08 17.35
N ALA A 17 -11.61 10.05 17.89
CA ALA A 17 -12.46 8.86 17.84
C ALA A 17 -12.81 8.46 16.40
N LYS A 18 -13.12 9.44 15.53
CA LYS A 18 -13.38 9.23 14.11
C LYS A 18 -12.15 8.67 13.38
N LEU A 19 -10.97 9.24 13.62
CA LEU A 19 -9.71 8.76 13.02
C LEU A 19 -9.46 7.31 13.41
N LYS A 20 -9.53 6.97 14.72
CA LYS A 20 -9.34 5.60 15.20
C LYS A 20 -10.34 4.63 14.55
N ALA A 21 -11.61 5.02 14.44
CA ALA A 21 -12.63 4.20 13.79
C ALA A 21 -12.31 3.94 12.30
N LEU A 22 -11.94 4.97 11.54
CA LEU A 22 -11.58 4.84 10.13
C LEU A 22 -10.35 3.95 9.91
N LEU A 23 -9.30 4.13 10.71
CA LEU A 23 -8.08 3.31 10.62
C LEU A 23 -8.40 1.83 10.89
N LYS A 24 -9.23 1.54 11.91
CA LYS A 24 -9.67 0.17 12.21
C LYS A 24 -10.50 -0.44 11.08
N LEU A 25 -11.45 0.33 10.53
CA LEU A 25 -12.27 -0.12 9.40
C LEU A 25 -11.41 -0.36 8.14
N CYS A 26 -10.39 0.47 7.90
CA CYS A 26 -9.45 0.28 6.80
C CYS A 26 -8.70 -1.05 6.93
N VAL A 27 -8.22 -1.40 8.13
CA VAL A 27 -7.55 -2.70 8.38
C VAL A 27 -8.50 -3.87 8.14
N GLN A 28 -9.74 -3.78 8.65
CA GLN A 28 -10.76 -4.82 8.41
C GLN A 28 -11.06 -5.01 6.92
N ARG A 29 -11.17 -3.90 6.16
CA ARG A 29 -11.36 -3.96 4.72
C ARG A 29 -10.18 -4.62 4.03
N ILE A 30 -8.95 -4.23 4.38
CA ILE A 30 -7.72 -4.84 3.87
C ILE A 30 -7.73 -6.35 4.09
N THR A 31 -8.13 -6.84 5.26
CA THR A 31 -8.22 -8.29 5.51
C THR A 31 -9.18 -8.97 4.53
N PHE A 32 -10.34 -8.36 4.26
CA PHE A 32 -11.34 -8.91 3.34
C PHE A 32 -10.86 -8.89 1.88
N ILE A 33 -10.49 -7.72 1.35
CA ILE A 33 -10.08 -7.58 -0.06
C ILE A 33 -8.71 -8.21 -0.32
N GLY A 34 -7.83 -8.25 0.68
CA GLY A 34 -6.52 -8.91 0.59
C GLY A 34 -6.66 -10.41 0.34
N ASN A 35 -7.71 -11.06 0.85
CA ASN A 35 -7.97 -12.46 0.51
C ASN A 35 -8.27 -12.66 -0.99
N GLN A 36 -9.00 -11.73 -1.60
CA GLN A 36 -9.30 -11.76 -3.03
C GLN A 36 -8.01 -11.63 -3.87
N HIS A 37 -7.17 -10.63 -3.59
CA HIS A 37 -5.89 -10.44 -4.29
C HIS A 37 -4.95 -11.63 -4.09
N ARG A 38 -4.94 -12.24 -2.90
CA ARG A 38 -4.14 -13.44 -2.62
C ARG A 38 -4.56 -14.62 -3.49
N ILE A 39 -5.86 -14.83 -3.66
CA ILE A 39 -6.38 -15.85 -4.57
C ILE A 39 -5.95 -15.56 -6.02
N GLN A 40 -6.09 -14.31 -6.48
CA GLN A 40 -5.69 -13.90 -7.84
C GLN A 40 -4.18 -14.04 -8.08
N CYS A 41 -3.35 -13.74 -7.07
CA CYS A 41 -1.91 -13.96 -7.11
C CYS A 41 -1.59 -15.45 -7.27
N LEU A 42 -2.19 -16.31 -6.43
CA LEU A 42 -2.00 -17.76 -6.49
C LEU A 42 -2.45 -18.35 -7.84
N GLN A 43 -3.60 -17.91 -8.35
CA GLN A 43 -4.09 -18.31 -9.67
C GLN A 43 -3.11 -17.90 -10.77
N SER A 44 -2.69 -16.63 -10.80
CA SER A 44 -1.74 -16.14 -11.80
C SER A 44 -0.41 -16.92 -11.78
N ARG A 45 0.08 -17.28 -10.58
CA ARG A 45 1.29 -18.10 -10.43
C ARG A 45 1.06 -19.54 -10.91
N GLY A 46 -0.10 -20.13 -10.62
CA GLY A 46 -0.49 -21.44 -11.14
C GLY A 46 -0.59 -21.46 -12.67
N ASP A 47 -1.12 -20.40 -13.27
CA ASP A 47 -1.19 -20.24 -14.72
C ASP A 47 0.19 -20.16 -15.36
N ILE A 48 1.14 -19.42 -14.75
CA ILE A 48 2.54 -19.37 -15.21
C ILE A 48 3.12 -20.78 -15.26
N LEU A 49 2.93 -21.55 -14.20
CA LEU A 49 3.42 -22.93 -14.14
C LEU A 49 2.82 -23.81 -15.24
N GLN A 50 1.50 -23.74 -15.46
CA GLN A 50 0.85 -24.49 -16.52
C GLN A 50 1.35 -24.08 -17.91
N LEU A 51 1.51 -22.79 -18.15
CA LEU A 51 2.04 -22.26 -19.41
C LEU A 51 3.49 -22.73 -19.66
N LEU A 52 4.32 -22.79 -18.62
CA LEU A 52 5.67 -23.34 -18.70
C LEU A 52 5.66 -24.83 -19.06
N LYS A 53 4.81 -25.64 -18.42
CA LYS A 53 4.66 -27.08 -18.72
C LYS A 53 4.20 -27.34 -20.17
N LEU A 54 3.43 -26.42 -20.75
CA LEU A 54 2.98 -26.45 -22.14
C LEU A 54 4.00 -25.86 -23.14
N GLY A 55 5.13 -25.32 -22.66
CA GLY A 55 6.16 -24.68 -23.51
C GLY A 55 5.81 -23.26 -23.97
N TYR A 56 4.74 -22.64 -23.45
CA TYR A 56 4.29 -21.29 -23.84
C TYR A 56 5.02 -20.18 -23.07
N ARG A 57 6.32 -20.02 -23.32
CA ARG A 57 7.21 -19.07 -22.61
C ARG A 57 6.71 -17.63 -22.62
N ASP A 58 6.42 -17.07 -23.79
CA ASP A 58 6.00 -15.66 -23.90
C ASP A 58 4.70 -15.38 -23.13
N ARG A 59 3.77 -16.35 -23.14
CA ARG A 59 2.52 -16.26 -22.38
C ARG A 59 2.77 -16.34 -20.87
N ALA A 60 3.72 -17.17 -20.43
CA ALA A 60 4.12 -17.25 -19.02
C ALA A 60 4.73 -15.92 -18.55
N ILE A 61 5.61 -15.31 -19.35
CA ILE A 61 6.20 -13.99 -19.08
C ILE A 61 5.12 -12.89 -19.02
N ALA A 62 4.16 -12.91 -19.96
CA ALA A 62 3.04 -11.97 -19.93
C ALA A 62 2.17 -12.16 -18.66
N ARG A 63 1.90 -13.40 -18.25
CA ARG A 63 1.13 -13.71 -17.04
C ARG A 63 1.83 -13.30 -15.76
N ALA A 64 3.17 -13.31 -15.72
CA ALA A 64 3.96 -12.83 -14.58
C ALA A 64 3.65 -11.38 -14.22
N GLU A 65 3.28 -10.55 -15.18
CA GLU A 65 2.88 -9.17 -14.91
C GLU A 65 1.67 -9.09 -13.95
N GLN A 66 0.67 -9.95 -14.14
CA GLN A 66 -0.50 -9.99 -13.26
C GLN A 66 -0.11 -10.47 -11.87
N ALA A 67 0.69 -11.55 -11.77
CA ALA A 67 1.16 -12.06 -10.49
C ALA A 67 1.93 -10.99 -9.69
N ILE A 68 2.78 -10.20 -10.36
CA ILE A 68 3.54 -9.11 -9.71
C ILE A 68 2.59 -7.98 -9.27
N LYS A 69 1.59 -7.61 -10.08
CA LYS A 69 0.60 -6.58 -9.70
C LYS A 69 -0.17 -7.00 -8.45
N GLU A 70 -0.68 -8.23 -8.41
CA GLU A 70 -1.40 -8.75 -7.24
C GLU A 70 -0.51 -8.81 -6.00
N GLN A 71 0.73 -9.28 -6.14
CA GLN A 71 1.69 -9.31 -5.04
C GLN A 71 2.02 -7.89 -4.54
N ASN A 72 2.19 -6.93 -5.44
CA ASN A 72 2.45 -5.53 -5.08
C ASN A 72 1.29 -4.93 -4.28
N VAL A 73 0.03 -5.24 -4.63
CA VAL A 73 -1.14 -4.81 -3.85
C VAL A 73 -1.10 -5.39 -2.44
N LEU A 74 -0.84 -6.69 -2.30
CA LEU A 74 -0.71 -7.35 -0.99
C LEU A 74 0.39 -6.74 -0.13
N ASP A 75 1.57 -6.49 -0.72
CA ASP A 75 2.70 -5.89 -0.01
C ASP A 75 2.36 -4.46 0.46
N VAL A 76 1.65 -3.68 -0.36
CA VAL A 76 1.20 -2.34 0.03
C VAL A 76 0.15 -2.40 1.14
N PHE A 77 -0.75 -3.38 1.12
CA PHE A 77 -1.72 -3.58 2.19
C PHE A 77 -1.05 -3.85 3.54
N VAL A 78 0.02 -4.64 3.58
CA VAL A 78 0.81 -4.85 4.81
C VAL A 78 1.39 -3.53 5.32
N MET A 79 1.90 -2.67 4.43
CA MET A 79 2.43 -1.35 4.82
C MET A 79 1.32 -0.43 5.33
N ILE A 80 0.17 -0.38 4.66
CA ILE A 80 -0.99 0.43 5.08
C ILE A 80 -1.48 -0.05 6.46
N GLU A 81 -1.60 -1.35 6.68
CA GLU A 81 -2.00 -1.93 7.96
C GLU A 81 -1.06 -1.52 9.09
N ALA A 82 0.26 -1.61 8.86
CA ALA A 82 1.25 -1.18 9.85
C ALA A 82 1.12 0.31 10.20
N TYR A 83 0.96 1.18 9.21
CA TYR A 83 0.76 2.61 9.45
C TYR A 83 -0.59 2.92 10.11
N CYS A 84 -1.65 2.20 9.76
CA CYS A 84 -2.95 2.32 10.41
C CYS A 84 -2.86 1.97 11.91
N HIS A 85 -2.15 0.90 12.27
CA HIS A 85 -1.93 0.54 13.67
C HIS A 85 -1.12 1.61 14.42
N LEU A 86 0.00 2.05 13.85
CA LEU A 86 0.84 3.11 14.43
C LEU A 86 0.02 4.39 14.69
N LEU A 87 -0.71 4.87 13.69
CA LEU A 87 -1.48 6.11 13.82
C LEU A 87 -2.70 5.94 14.73
N HIS A 88 -3.27 4.73 14.84
CA HIS A 88 -4.33 4.45 15.79
C HIS A 88 -3.82 4.57 17.23
N GLU A 89 -2.64 4.04 17.54
CA GLU A 89 -1.98 4.18 18.84
C GLU A 89 -1.64 5.65 19.15
N LYS A 90 -1.13 6.37 18.14
CA LYS A 90 -0.69 7.77 18.26
C LYS A 90 -1.79 8.81 18.06
N ALA A 91 -3.05 8.41 17.86
CA ALA A 91 -4.12 9.33 17.50
C ALA A 91 -4.36 10.44 18.56
N THR A 92 -4.26 10.11 19.85
CA THR A 92 -4.39 11.10 20.94
C THR A 92 -3.21 12.08 20.96
N PHE A 93 -2.01 11.62 20.62
CA PHE A 93 -0.85 12.50 20.48
C PHE A 93 -1.04 13.45 19.29
N LEU A 94 -1.42 12.92 18.13
CA LEU A 94 -1.70 13.69 16.92
C LEU A 94 -2.73 14.78 17.12
N GLU A 95 -3.75 14.56 17.98
CA GLU A 95 -4.77 15.55 18.30
C GLU A 95 -4.19 16.91 18.64
N HIS A 96 -3.13 16.93 19.46
CA HIS A 96 -2.50 18.14 20.01
C HIS A 96 -1.46 18.77 19.07
N GLN A 97 -1.24 18.18 17.89
CA GLN A 97 -0.25 18.65 16.92
C GLN A 97 -0.92 19.56 15.88
N ASN A 98 -0.36 20.76 15.71
CA ASN A 98 -0.80 21.71 14.68
C ASN A 98 -0.13 21.44 13.33
N GLU A 99 1.08 20.88 13.35
CA GLU A 99 1.85 20.50 12.16
C GLU A 99 2.08 18.98 12.14
N CYS A 100 2.44 18.42 10.99
CA CYS A 100 2.71 17.00 10.85
C CYS A 100 4.01 16.63 11.59
N PRO A 101 3.96 15.84 12.69
CA PRO A 101 5.15 15.51 13.48
C PRO A 101 6.15 14.70 12.66
N ASP A 102 7.44 15.00 12.77
CA ASP A 102 8.50 14.31 12.03
C ASP A 102 8.44 12.79 12.22
N GLU A 103 8.25 12.32 13.46
CA GLU A 103 8.17 10.89 13.81
C GLU A 103 7.00 10.14 13.16
N LEU A 104 5.95 10.84 12.73
CA LEU A 104 4.77 10.25 12.09
C LEU A 104 4.63 10.67 10.62
N ARG A 105 5.54 11.50 10.13
CA ARG A 105 5.45 12.09 8.79
C ARG A 105 5.48 11.03 7.71
N GLU A 106 6.30 9.98 7.88
CA GLU A 106 6.33 8.88 6.90
C GLU A 106 4.99 8.14 6.83
N ALA A 107 4.44 7.78 7.99
CA ALA A 107 3.17 7.05 8.07
C ALA A 107 2.01 7.87 7.48
N ILE A 108 1.89 9.14 7.87
CA ILE A 108 0.84 10.04 7.37
C ILE A 108 0.99 10.27 5.86
N SER A 109 2.20 10.58 5.40
CA SER A 109 2.45 10.83 3.97
C SER A 109 2.19 9.57 3.15
N SER A 110 2.61 8.41 3.63
CA SER A 110 2.37 7.13 2.95
C SER A 110 0.89 6.79 2.86
N LEU A 111 0.10 7.00 3.92
CA LEU A 111 -1.34 6.78 3.87
C LEU A 111 -2.06 7.77 2.92
N ILE A 112 -1.65 9.04 2.90
CA ILE A 112 -2.17 10.05 1.95
C ILE A 112 -1.86 9.63 0.51
N PHE A 113 -0.61 9.24 0.24
CA PHE A 113 -0.19 8.80 -1.08
C PHE A 113 -0.95 7.54 -1.51
N ALA A 114 -1.04 6.53 -0.64
CA ALA A 114 -1.79 5.30 -0.90
C ALA A 114 -3.26 5.59 -1.19
N ALA A 115 -3.91 6.47 -0.42
CA ALA A 115 -5.28 6.91 -0.71
C ALA A 115 -5.39 7.44 -2.16
N SER A 116 -4.45 8.26 -2.63
CA SER A 116 -4.52 8.79 -3.99
C SER A 116 -4.39 7.75 -5.11
N ARG A 117 -3.86 6.55 -4.81
CA ARG A 117 -3.59 5.48 -5.78
C ARG A 117 -4.52 4.28 -5.65
N SER A 118 -5.20 4.13 -4.51
CA SER A 118 -6.04 2.97 -4.21
C SER A 118 -7.51 3.35 -4.06
N GLY A 119 -8.32 3.01 -5.06
CA GLY A 119 -9.77 3.23 -5.05
C GLY A 119 -10.56 2.24 -4.18
N GLU A 120 -9.94 1.12 -3.81
CA GLU A 120 -10.59 0.02 -3.08
C GLU A 120 -10.68 0.27 -1.57
N LEU A 121 -10.11 1.37 -1.07
CA LEU A 121 -10.04 1.72 0.35
C LEU A 121 -10.72 3.08 0.61
N PRO A 122 -12.07 3.14 0.65
CA PRO A 122 -12.80 4.39 0.88
C PRO A 122 -12.49 5.01 2.25
N GLU A 123 -12.27 4.21 3.30
CA GLU A 123 -11.91 4.71 4.63
C GLU A 123 -10.58 5.46 4.61
N LEU A 124 -9.65 5.03 3.75
CA LEU A 124 -8.36 5.68 3.57
C LEU A 124 -8.50 7.04 2.84
N GLN A 125 -9.52 7.20 1.99
CA GLN A 125 -9.87 8.51 1.40
C GLN A 125 -10.34 9.50 2.47
N ASP A 126 -11.14 9.02 3.43
CA ASP A 126 -11.60 9.84 4.53
C ASP A 126 -10.45 10.20 5.48
N VAL A 127 -9.53 9.27 5.75
CA VAL A 127 -8.28 9.54 6.50
C VAL A 127 -7.45 10.61 5.80
N ARG A 128 -7.24 10.51 4.48
CA ARG A 128 -6.55 11.54 3.69
C ARG A 128 -7.22 12.91 3.84
N ARG A 129 -8.56 12.97 3.75
CA ARG A 129 -9.31 14.23 3.92
C ARG A 129 -9.10 14.83 5.31
N MET A 130 -9.15 14.00 6.36
CA MET A 130 -8.89 14.44 7.73
C MET A 130 -7.47 15.00 7.90
N PHE A 131 -6.46 14.36 7.30
CA PHE A 131 -5.09 14.90 7.37
C PHE A 131 -4.90 16.16 6.53
N ALA A 132 -5.57 16.30 5.38
CA ALA A 132 -5.56 17.55 4.62
C ALA A 132 -6.25 18.70 5.38
N GLU A 133 -7.33 18.43 6.11
CA GLU A 133 -7.98 19.40 6.99
C GLU A 133 -7.11 19.78 8.19
N LYS A 134 -6.34 18.83 8.74
CA LYS A 134 -5.52 19.02 9.94
C LYS A 134 -4.16 19.67 9.66
N PHE A 135 -3.47 19.24 8.61
CA PHE A 135 -2.08 19.64 8.31
C PHE A 135 -1.95 20.50 7.04
N GLY A 136 -3.07 20.80 6.39
CA GLY A 136 -3.11 21.63 5.19
C GLY A 136 -3.29 20.85 3.89
N ARG A 137 -4.01 21.47 2.96
CA ARG A 137 -4.29 20.88 1.64
C ARG A 137 -3.05 20.85 0.75
N GLU A 138 -2.17 21.84 0.87
CA GLU A 138 -0.89 21.91 0.15
C GLU A 138 0.01 20.73 0.54
N PHE A 139 0.19 20.48 1.84
CA PHE A 139 0.89 19.29 2.34
C PHE A 139 0.36 17.99 1.73
N SER A 140 -0.97 17.79 1.74
CA SER A 140 -1.55 16.59 1.11
C SER A 140 -1.34 16.55 -0.41
N SER A 141 -1.34 17.70 -1.08
CA SER A 141 -1.10 17.80 -2.52
C SER A 141 0.35 17.46 -2.87
N ASP A 142 1.33 18.04 -2.16
CA ASP A 142 2.76 17.78 -2.36
C ASP A 142 3.09 16.30 -2.18
N VAL A 143 2.55 15.68 -1.12
CA VAL A 143 2.70 14.23 -0.89
C VAL A 143 2.15 13.40 -2.06
N VAL A 144 0.98 13.75 -2.60
CA VAL A 144 0.36 13.00 -3.71
C VAL A 144 1.11 13.17 -5.02
N GLN A 145 1.64 14.36 -5.25
CA GLN A 145 2.43 14.70 -6.42
C GLN A 145 3.90 14.25 -6.30
N LEU A 146 4.31 13.78 -5.13
CA LEU A 146 5.70 13.47 -4.80
C LEU A 146 6.61 14.69 -5.07
N HIS A 147 6.15 15.86 -4.63
CA HIS A 147 6.85 17.12 -4.77
C HIS A 147 7.47 17.55 -3.42
N GLY A 148 8.60 18.26 -3.48
CA GLY A 148 9.32 18.71 -2.29
C GLY A 148 9.82 17.55 -1.43
N ASP A 149 9.74 17.72 -0.11
CA ASP A 149 10.16 16.72 0.87
C ASP A 149 9.04 15.71 1.17
N PHE A 150 8.73 14.87 0.17
CA PHE A 150 7.71 13.82 0.29
C PHE A 150 8.29 12.63 1.07
N HIS A 151 7.94 12.52 2.35
CA HIS A 151 8.39 11.43 3.22
C HIS A 151 7.60 10.12 2.98
N VAL A 152 7.22 9.83 1.74
CA VAL A 152 6.47 8.61 1.44
C VAL A 152 7.42 7.42 1.41
N ASN A 153 6.98 6.28 1.92
CA ASN A 153 7.74 5.04 1.86
C ASN A 153 8.13 4.70 0.40
N GLN A 154 9.44 4.60 0.14
CA GLN A 154 9.96 4.41 -1.22
C GLN A 154 9.47 3.10 -1.87
N LYS A 155 9.32 2.02 -1.09
CA LYS A 155 8.78 0.76 -1.60
C LYS A 155 7.31 0.91 -2.00
N MET A 156 6.54 1.68 -1.24
CA MET A 156 5.14 1.96 -1.56
C MET A 156 5.03 2.76 -2.87
N ILE A 157 5.89 3.76 -3.10
CA ILE A 157 5.94 4.51 -4.37
C ILE A 157 6.21 3.56 -5.54
N GLN A 158 7.22 2.70 -5.40
CA GLN A 158 7.59 1.75 -6.46
C GLN A 158 6.44 0.80 -6.79
N LYS A 159 5.75 0.26 -5.78
CA LYS A 159 4.67 -0.72 -5.94
C LYS A 159 3.36 -0.12 -6.44
N LEU A 160 3.05 1.13 -6.10
CA LEU A 160 1.86 1.87 -6.57
C LEU A 160 2.13 2.70 -7.83
N SER A 161 3.33 2.61 -8.40
CA SER A 161 3.68 3.30 -9.63
C SER A 161 2.91 2.70 -10.80
N LYS A 162 2.40 3.57 -11.68
CA LYS A 162 1.79 3.16 -12.96
C LYS A 162 2.84 2.80 -14.02
N LYS A 163 4.13 2.80 -13.67
CA LYS A 163 5.22 2.46 -14.59
C LYS A 163 5.09 0.99 -15.02
N HIS A 164 5.37 0.74 -16.29
CA HIS A 164 5.37 -0.60 -16.85
C HIS A 164 6.40 -1.50 -16.13
N ILE A 165 5.99 -2.72 -15.79
CA ILE A 165 6.85 -3.73 -15.17
C ILE A 165 7.86 -4.21 -16.21
N ASN A 166 9.16 -3.99 -15.96
CA ASN A 166 10.19 -4.33 -16.93
C ASN A 166 10.27 -5.85 -17.17
N LEU A 167 10.86 -6.23 -18.30
CA LEU A 167 10.98 -7.64 -18.70
C LEU A 167 11.78 -8.45 -17.67
N GLU A 168 12.85 -7.87 -17.14
CA GLU A 168 13.71 -8.48 -16.12
C GLU A 168 12.90 -8.94 -14.89
N THR A 169 12.08 -8.07 -14.31
CA THR A 169 11.26 -8.41 -13.13
C THR A 169 10.27 -9.53 -13.44
N LYS A 170 9.68 -9.51 -14.65
CA LYS A 170 8.77 -10.58 -15.10
C LYS A 170 9.49 -11.91 -15.24
N LEU A 171 10.69 -11.91 -15.81
CA LEU A 171 11.52 -13.10 -15.96
C LEU A 171 11.96 -13.66 -14.61
N MET A 172 12.32 -12.82 -13.64
CA MET A 172 12.69 -13.27 -12.30
C MET A 172 11.57 -14.10 -11.64
N VAL A 173 10.30 -13.71 -11.79
CA VAL A 173 9.17 -14.48 -11.27
C VAL A 173 8.97 -15.80 -12.03
N VAL A 174 9.14 -15.79 -13.35
CA VAL A 174 9.02 -17.01 -14.17
C VAL A 174 10.12 -18.02 -13.82
N ILE A 175 11.36 -17.55 -13.68
CA ILE A 175 12.52 -18.36 -13.27
C ILE A 175 12.29 -18.95 -11.88
N GLU A 176 11.89 -18.11 -10.91
CA GLU A 176 11.58 -18.54 -9.55
C GLU A 176 10.55 -19.69 -9.52
N ILE A 177 9.52 -19.62 -10.36
CA ILE A 177 8.49 -20.67 -10.47
C ILE A 177 9.04 -21.91 -11.18
N ALA A 178 9.81 -21.73 -12.27
CA ALA A 178 10.39 -22.84 -13.02
C ALA A 178 11.37 -23.65 -12.16
N GLU A 179 12.26 -22.98 -11.42
CA GLU A 179 13.25 -23.60 -10.54
C GLU A 179 12.60 -24.42 -9.42
N LYS A 180 11.55 -23.87 -8.78
CA LYS A 180 10.80 -24.57 -7.72
C LYS A 180 10.16 -25.88 -8.20
N GLU A 181 9.85 -25.96 -9.49
CA GLU A 181 9.15 -27.10 -10.11
C GLU A 181 10.06 -27.96 -10.99
N GLY A 182 11.38 -27.69 -10.99
CA GLY A 182 12.36 -28.45 -11.76
C GLY A 182 12.22 -28.31 -13.28
N ILE A 183 11.64 -27.22 -13.76
CA ILE A 183 11.45 -26.94 -15.20
C ILE A 183 12.67 -26.17 -15.72
N GLU A 184 13.31 -26.67 -16.79
CA GLU A 184 14.41 -25.97 -17.44
C GLU A 184 13.91 -24.71 -18.16
N PHE A 185 14.29 -23.54 -17.65
CA PHE A 185 13.98 -22.24 -18.26
C PHE A 185 15.27 -21.51 -18.65
N LYS A 186 15.57 -21.46 -19.95
CA LYS A 186 16.75 -20.75 -20.47
C LYS A 186 16.41 -19.29 -20.75
N LEU A 187 17.25 -18.39 -20.25
CA LEU A 187 17.27 -16.99 -20.66
C LEU A 187 17.88 -16.91 -22.07
N GLU A 188 17.04 -16.82 -23.09
CA GLU A 188 17.50 -16.53 -24.45
C GLU A 188 17.54 -15.01 -24.64
N GLY A 189 18.73 -14.45 -24.90
CA GLY A 189 18.89 -13.08 -25.43
C GLY A 189 18.98 -11.93 -24.42
N LEU A 190 19.24 -12.17 -23.13
CA LEU A 190 19.60 -11.11 -22.18
C LEU A 190 21.09 -11.19 -21.85
N HIS A 191 21.86 -10.30 -22.47
CA HIS A 191 23.23 -10.01 -22.04
C HIS A 191 23.16 -8.99 -20.89
N PHE A 192 23.70 -9.37 -19.73
CA PHE A 192 23.95 -8.47 -18.60
C PHE A 192 25.15 -7.57 -18.88
#